data_AF-A0A380MSG4-F1
#
_entry.id   AF-A0A380MSG4-F1
#
_cell.length_a   1.000
_cell.length_b   1.000
_cell.length_c   1.000
_cell.angle_alpha   90.00
_cell.angle_beta   90.00
_cell.angle_gamma   90.00
#
_symmetry.space_group_name_H-M   'P 1'
#
loop_
_entity.id
_entity.type
_entity.pdbx_description
1 polymer ?
#
loop_
_entity_poly.entity_id
_entity_poly.type
_entity_poly.pdbx_seq_one_letter_code
_entity_poly.pdbx_strand_id
1 'polypeptide(L)'
;MSVFDKHKKGSAPENQSFEYSAEIAGASVLAHPNDGKREVMATAMANQNYARAFQLYSHGAVIDNPDWIYPLASYAAHERQSDTALSLLNGFSTQYPEHADVVKNYVLAAEIMHQHFGQTKDALALLAQLSARYQSHPDLSLITQLRQQLENVS
;
A
#
# COMPACT_ATOMS: atom_id res chain seq x y z
N MET A 1 13.05 14.99 -7.29
CA MET A 1 11.85 14.48 -7.99
C MET A 1 11.65 13.05 -7.51
N SER A 2 10.53 12.78 -6.86
CA SER A 2 10.21 11.46 -6.29
C SER A 2 9.82 10.52 -7.43
N VAL A 3 10.23 9.24 -7.39
CA VAL A 3 9.81 8.24 -8.38
C VAL A 3 8.28 8.08 -8.45
N PHE A 4 7.58 8.48 -7.39
CA PHE A 4 6.12 8.51 -7.28
C PHE A 4 5.45 9.69 -8.02
N ASP A 5 6.20 10.68 -8.50
CA ASP A 5 5.64 11.87 -9.17
C ASP A 5 5.16 11.58 -10.61
N LYS A 6 5.57 10.46 -11.23
CA LYS A 6 5.30 10.18 -12.66
C LYS A 6 3.90 9.62 -12.95
N HIS A 7 3.14 9.16 -11.94
CA HIS A 7 1.82 8.54 -12.12
C HIS A 7 0.66 9.37 -11.53
N LYS A 8 0.77 10.71 -11.57
CA LYS A 8 -0.22 11.68 -11.04
C LYS A 8 -1.54 11.77 -11.84
N LYS A 9 -1.94 10.71 -12.56
CA LYS A 9 -3.23 10.62 -13.28
C LYS A 9 -3.99 9.35 -12.92
N GLY A 10 -4.14 9.10 -11.63
CA GLY A 10 -5.23 8.30 -11.08
C GLY A 10 -5.95 9.18 -10.08
N SER A 11 -7.20 9.54 -10.35
CA SER A 11 -8.02 10.32 -9.43
C SER A 11 -8.18 9.55 -8.12
N ALA A 12 -7.39 9.92 -7.11
CA ALA A 12 -7.71 9.54 -5.75
C ALA A 12 -9.08 10.16 -5.41
N PRO A 13 -10.03 9.42 -4.81
CA PRO A 13 -11.25 10.02 -4.32
C PRO A 13 -10.88 11.12 -3.32
N GLU A 14 -11.49 12.31 -3.51
CA GLU A 14 -11.31 13.47 -2.65
C GLU A 14 -11.41 13.07 -1.18
N ASN A 15 -10.34 13.32 -0.46
CA ASN A 15 -10.21 13.08 0.97
C ASN A 15 -11.14 14.06 1.70
N GLN A 16 -12.33 13.62 2.09
CA GLN A 16 -13.15 14.36 3.06
C GLN A 16 -12.55 14.13 4.43
N SER A 17 -12.04 15.21 5.01
CA SER A 17 -11.52 15.32 6.36
C SER A 17 -12.54 14.79 7.38
N PHE A 18 -12.28 13.62 7.96
CA PHE A 18 -13.05 13.15 9.11
C PHE A 18 -12.39 13.66 10.39
N GLU A 19 -12.90 14.77 10.93
CA GLU A 19 -12.63 15.21 12.29
C GLU A 19 -13.23 14.17 13.26
N TYR A 20 -12.36 13.49 14.00
CA TYR A 20 -12.77 12.57 15.06
C TYR A 20 -13.05 13.39 16.33
N SER A 21 -14.32 13.75 16.56
CA SER A 21 -14.78 14.26 17.85
C SER A 21 -15.48 13.14 18.60
N ALA A 22 -14.86 12.68 19.69
CA ALA A 22 -15.48 11.77 20.63
C ALA A 22 -16.56 12.52 21.42
N GLU A 23 -17.79 11.99 21.47
CA GLU A 23 -18.68 12.03 22.65
C GLU A 23 -19.99 11.22 22.43
N ILE A 24 -20.14 10.17 23.24
CA ILE A 24 -21.31 9.75 24.05
C ILE A 24 -22.65 9.34 23.37
N ALA A 25 -23.00 8.08 23.69
CA ALA A 25 -24.32 7.49 23.96
C ALA A 25 -25.39 7.40 22.86
N GLY A 26 -25.78 6.14 22.59
CA GLY A 26 -27.19 5.76 22.52
C GLY A 26 -28.00 6.34 21.37
N ALA A 27 -27.73 5.94 20.13
CA ALA A 27 -28.70 6.02 19.06
C ALA A 27 -28.41 4.95 18.00
N SER A 28 -29.46 4.30 17.51
CA SER A 28 -29.41 3.54 16.26
C SER A 28 -28.97 4.48 15.14
N VAL A 29 -27.70 4.40 14.73
CA VAL A 29 -27.18 5.19 13.61
C VAL A 29 -27.40 4.39 12.34
N LEU A 30 -28.24 4.95 11.48
CA LEU A 30 -28.50 4.59 10.10
C LEU A 30 -27.24 4.01 9.43
N ALA A 31 -27.28 2.72 9.07
CA ALA A 31 -26.22 2.09 8.30
C ALA A 31 -26.01 2.90 7.01
N HIS A 32 -24.86 3.57 6.90
CA HIS A 32 -24.47 4.20 5.66
C HIS A 32 -24.33 3.09 4.61
N PRO A 33 -24.64 3.32 3.33
CA PRO A 33 -24.49 2.31 2.28
C PRO A 33 -23.07 1.70 2.20
N ASN A 34 -22.08 2.42 2.74
CA ASN A 34 -20.69 2.00 2.82
C ASN A 34 -20.36 1.14 4.06
N ASP A 35 -21.17 1.14 5.12
CA ASP A 35 -20.90 0.35 6.34
C ASP A 35 -20.94 -1.16 6.01
N GLY A 36 -21.89 -1.58 5.17
CA GLY A 36 -21.93 -2.95 4.67
C GLY A 36 -20.73 -3.32 3.79
N LYS A 37 -20.22 -2.40 2.97
CA LYS A 37 -19.01 -2.66 2.17
C LYS A 37 -17.76 -2.77 3.04
N ARG A 38 -17.65 -1.97 4.10
CA ARG A 38 -16.54 -2.00 5.06
C ARG A 38 -16.50 -3.31 5.82
N GLU A 39 -17.64 -3.77 6.35
CA GLU A 39 -17.71 -5.04 7.08
C GLU A 39 -17.38 -6.24 6.18
N VAL A 40 -17.87 -6.24 4.94
CA VAL A 40 -17.56 -7.29 3.96
C VAL A 40 -16.08 -7.25 3.57
N MET A 41 -15.49 -6.04 3.43
CA MET A 41 -14.06 -5.87 3.19
C MET A 41 -13.23 -6.43 4.35
N ALA A 42 -13.57 -6.04 5.59
CA ALA A 42 -12.91 -6.52 6.80
C ALA A 42 -12.98 -8.06 6.92
N THR A 43 -14.15 -8.62 6.63
CA THR A 43 -14.36 -10.08 6.63
C THR A 43 -13.52 -10.77 5.55
N ALA A 44 -13.44 -10.21 4.34
CA ALA A 44 -12.61 -10.75 3.28
C ALA A 44 -11.12 -10.70 3.65
N MET A 45 -10.65 -9.60 4.25
CA MET A 45 -9.28 -9.46 4.73
C MET A 45 -8.95 -10.42 5.87
N ALA A 46 -9.84 -10.58 6.85
CA ALA A 46 -9.68 -11.52 7.96
C ALA A 46 -9.60 -12.98 7.49
N ASN A 47 -10.36 -13.32 6.45
CA ASN A 47 -10.33 -14.64 5.83
C ASN A 47 -9.21 -14.82 4.79
N GLN A 48 -8.31 -13.83 4.64
CA GLN A 48 -7.25 -13.82 3.63
C GLN A 48 -7.76 -13.98 2.19
N ASN A 49 -9.03 -13.64 1.95
CA ASN A 49 -9.65 -13.67 0.63
C ASN A 49 -9.32 -12.38 -0.11
N TYR A 50 -8.05 -12.24 -0.50
CA TYR A 50 -7.54 -11.03 -1.15
C TYR A 50 -8.17 -10.78 -2.52
N ALA A 51 -8.59 -11.84 -3.23
CA ALA A 51 -9.33 -11.70 -4.48
C ALA A 51 -10.67 -10.96 -4.26
N ARG A 52 -11.43 -11.37 -3.24
CA ARG A 52 -12.69 -10.70 -2.89
C ARG A 52 -12.46 -9.29 -2.37
N ALA A 53 -11.48 -9.11 -1.49
CA ALA A 53 -11.13 -7.81 -0.94
C ALA A 53 -10.70 -6.83 -2.05
N PHE A 54 -9.87 -7.29 -2.99
CA PHE A 54 -9.42 -6.52 -4.14
C PHE A 54 -10.57 -6.17 -5.09
N GLN A 55 -11.51 -7.10 -5.30
CA GLN A 55 -12.73 -6.80 -6.05
C GLN A 55 -13.53 -5.68 -5.34
N LEU A 56 -13.73 -5.76 -4.03
CA LEU A 56 -14.46 -4.73 -3.29
C LEU A 56 -13.78 -3.36 -3.39
N TYR A 57 -12.46 -3.32 -3.21
CA TYR A 57 -11.65 -2.12 -3.43
C TYR A 57 -11.85 -1.53 -4.83
N SER A 58 -11.79 -2.37 -5.87
CA SER A 58 -12.02 -1.97 -7.27
C SER A 58 -13.43 -1.40 -7.52
N HIS A 59 -14.40 -1.76 -6.66
CA HIS A 59 -15.78 -1.24 -6.70
C HIS A 59 -16.03 -0.10 -5.68
N GLY A 60 -14.95 0.56 -5.24
CA GLY A 60 -15.00 1.76 -4.40
C GLY A 60 -15.16 1.48 -2.90
N ALA A 61 -14.85 0.27 -2.42
CA ALA A 61 -14.70 0.06 -0.98
C ALA A 61 -13.51 0.86 -0.46
N VAL A 62 -13.71 1.56 0.65
CA VAL A 62 -12.67 2.37 1.29
C VAL A 62 -11.72 1.47 2.06
N ILE A 63 -10.42 1.75 1.98
CA ILE A 63 -9.40 1.17 2.85
C ILE A 63 -9.22 2.12 4.03
N ASP A 64 -9.67 1.71 5.20
CA ASP A 64 -9.60 2.46 6.45
C ASP A 64 -8.65 1.83 7.48
N ASN A 65 -8.10 0.65 7.17
CA ASN A 65 -7.08 -0.01 7.96
C ASN A 65 -5.74 -0.09 7.18
N PRO A 66 -4.65 0.54 7.69
CA PRO A 66 -3.35 0.50 7.03
C PRO A 66 -2.76 -0.92 6.91
N ASP A 67 -3.11 -1.85 7.80
CA ASP A 67 -2.67 -3.25 7.73
C ASP A 67 -3.13 -3.96 6.45
N TRP A 68 -4.17 -3.42 5.78
CA TRP A 68 -4.70 -4.02 4.55
C TRP A 68 -3.94 -3.59 3.30
N ILE A 69 -3.12 -2.54 3.38
CA ILE A 69 -2.48 -1.94 2.21
C ILE A 69 -1.45 -2.88 1.61
N TYR A 70 -0.54 -3.43 2.43
CA TYR A 70 0.47 -4.39 1.96
C TYR A 70 -0.14 -5.63 1.29
N PRO A 71 -1.05 -6.40 1.95
CA PRO A 71 -1.61 -7.61 1.33
C PRO A 71 -2.42 -7.31 0.06
N LEU A 72 -3.16 -6.21 -0.01
CA LEU A 72 -3.90 -5.83 -1.23
C LEU A 72 -2.95 -5.42 -2.36
N ALA A 73 -1.91 -4.64 -2.07
CA ALA A 73 -0.93 -4.24 -3.07
C ALA A 73 -0.14 -5.44 -3.59
N SER A 74 0.24 -6.37 -2.69
CA SER A 74 0.91 -7.62 -3.04
C SER A 74 0.04 -8.48 -3.95
N TYR A 75 -1.24 -8.64 -3.62
CA TYR A 75 -2.21 -9.33 -4.48
C TYR A 75 -2.36 -8.64 -5.84
N ALA A 76 -2.51 -7.31 -5.86
CA ALA A 76 -2.64 -6.54 -7.10
C ALA A 76 -1.40 -6.70 -8.02
N ALA A 77 -0.20 -6.69 -7.45
CA ALA A 77 1.03 -6.93 -8.20
C ALA A 77 1.07 -8.34 -8.83
N HIS A 78 0.68 -9.36 -8.05
CA HIS A 78 0.56 -10.74 -8.53
C HIS A 78 -0.43 -10.87 -9.70
N GLU A 79 -1.57 -10.16 -9.63
CA GLU A 79 -2.58 -10.09 -10.69
C GLU A 79 -2.18 -9.18 -11.88
N ARG A 80 -0.90 -8.78 -11.96
CA ARG A 80 -0.35 -7.86 -12.99
C ARG A 80 -1.01 -6.49 -13.02
N GLN A 81 -1.65 -6.08 -11.93
CA GLN A 81 -2.23 -4.75 -11.75
C GLN A 81 -1.21 -3.81 -11.07
N SER A 82 -0.04 -3.70 -11.68
CA SER A 82 1.13 -3.02 -11.11
C SER A 82 0.89 -1.54 -10.82
N ASP A 83 0.13 -0.83 -11.66
CA ASP A 83 -0.26 0.57 -11.42
C ASP A 83 -1.16 0.70 -10.18
N THR A 84 -2.11 -0.22 -10.00
CA THR A 84 -2.99 -0.27 -8.82
C THR A 84 -2.20 -0.58 -7.56
N ALA A 85 -1.27 -1.54 -7.63
CA ALA A 85 -0.38 -1.88 -6.54
C ALA A 85 0.44 -0.67 -6.10
N LEU A 86 1.09 0.05 -7.03
CA LEU A 86 1.84 1.26 -6.71
C LEU A 86 0.95 2.37 -6.14
N SER A 87 -0.30 2.48 -6.62
CA SER A 87 -1.27 3.45 -6.11
C SER A 87 -1.67 3.17 -4.66
N LEU A 88 -1.83 1.89 -4.29
CA LEU A 88 -2.09 1.46 -2.91
C LEU A 88 -0.93 1.78 -1.97
N LEU A 89 0.30 1.60 -2.44
CA LEU A 89 1.52 1.84 -1.64
C LEU A 89 1.86 3.33 -1.53
N ASN A 90 1.35 4.16 -2.44
CA ASN A 90 1.69 5.58 -2.53
C ASN A 90 1.20 6.35 -1.29
N GLY A 91 2.08 7.19 -0.75
CA GLY A 91 1.77 8.02 0.42
C GLY A 91 1.69 7.27 1.76
N PHE A 92 1.80 5.93 1.77
CA PHE A 92 1.71 5.12 2.98
C PHE A 92 2.68 5.57 4.07
N SER A 93 3.96 5.76 3.73
CA SER A 93 5.00 6.19 4.68
C SER A 93 4.85 7.63 5.15
N THR A 94 4.06 8.45 4.46
CA THR A 94 3.75 9.83 4.87
C THR A 94 2.57 9.84 5.84
N GLN A 95 1.58 8.98 5.61
CA GLN A 95 0.40 8.85 6.46
C GLN A 95 0.69 8.02 7.72
N TYR A 96 1.50 6.98 7.61
CA TYR A 96 1.80 6.01 8.66
C TYR A 96 3.31 5.77 8.79
N PRO A 97 4.10 6.79 9.18
CA PRO A 97 5.56 6.72 9.17
C PRO A 97 6.18 5.67 10.10
N GLU A 98 5.47 5.28 11.17
CA GLU A 98 5.93 4.31 12.18
C GLU A 98 5.32 2.91 12.00
N HIS A 99 4.58 2.68 10.91
CA HIS A 99 3.94 1.39 10.68
C HIS A 99 4.97 0.31 10.34
N ALA A 100 4.76 -0.90 10.87
CA ALA A 100 5.69 -2.02 10.65
C ALA A 100 5.90 -2.36 9.16
N ASP A 101 4.86 -2.17 8.35
CA ASP A 101 4.91 -2.48 6.91
C ASP A 101 5.49 -1.36 6.02
N VAL A 102 5.97 -0.24 6.58
CA VAL A 102 6.56 0.83 5.75
C VAL A 102 7.69 0.31 4.88
N VAL A 103 8.61 -0.48 5.46
CA VAL A 103 9.73 -1.05 4.70
C VAL A 103 9.25 -2.08 3.68
N LYS A 104 8.31 -2.95 4.04
CA LYS A 104 7.75 -3.96 3.12
C LYS A 104 7.07 -3.33 1.92
N ASN A 105 6.31 -2.26 2.14
CA ASN A 105 5.65 -1.50 1.09
C ASN A 105 6.65 -0.89 0.10
N TYR A 106 7.76 -0.36 0.61
CA TYR A 106 8.81 0.15 -0.26
C TYR A 106 9.55 -0.93 -1.05
N VAL A 107 9.83 -2.08 -0.42
CA VAL A 107 10.47 -3.23 -1.07
C VAL A 107 9.57 -3.74 -2.20
N LEU A 108 8.27 -3.89 -1.95
CA LEU A 108 7.29 -4.28 -2.96
C LEU A 108 7.23 -3.27 -4.12
N ALA A 109 7.26 -1.97 -3.83
CA ALA A 109 7.28 -0.94 -4.87
C ALA A 109 8.53 -1.06 -5.76
N ALA A 110 9.70 -1.25 -5.16
CA ALA A 110 10.96 -1.44 -5.91
C ALA A 110 10.95 -2.72 -6.76
N GLU A 111 10.39 -3.80 -6.24
CA GLU A 111 10.20 -5.05 -6.98
C GLU A 111 9.28 -4.84 -8.20
N ILE A 112 8.15 -4.15 -8.02
CA ILE A 112 7.23 -3.82 -9.10
C ILE A 112 7.92 -2.98 -10.18
N MET A 113 8.68 -1.95 -9.78
CA MET A 113 9.44 -1.09 -10.69
C MET A 113 10.41 -1.91 -11.55
N HIS A 114 11.14 -2.85 -10.94
CA HIS A 114 12.05 -3.73 -11.66
C HIS A 114 11.31 -4.68 -12.60
N GLN A 115 10.39 -5.49 -12.07
CA GLN A 115 9.79 -6.62 -12.79
C GLN A 115 8.80 -6.19 -13.88
N HIS A 116 7.99 -5.17 -13.62
CA HIS A 116 6.88 -4.80 -14.50
C HIS A 116 7.19 -3.60 -15.38
N PHE A 117 8.07 -2.70 -14.94
CA PHE A 117 8.42 -1.49 -15.68
C PHE A 117 9.86 -1.50 -16.24
N GLY A 118 10.68 -2.50 -15.90
CA GLY A 118 12.08 -2.57 -16.31
C GLY A 118 12.94 -1.43 -15.73
N GLN A 119 12.47 -0.77 -14.68
CA GLN A 119 13.09 0.40 -14.06
C GLN A 119 14.13 0.01 -13.01
N THR A 120 15.04 -0.92 -13.35
CA THR A 120 15.99 -1.48 -12.38
C THR A 120 16.89 -0.43 -11.75
N LYS A 121 17.35 0.56 -12.54
CA LYS A 121 18.18 1.67 -12.03
C LYS A 121 17.45 2.50 -10.98
N ASP A 122 16.18 2.83 -11.23
CA ASP A 122 15.37 3.63 -10.31
C ASP A 122 15.03 2.81 -9.05
N ALA A 123 14.75 1.50 -9.21
CA ALA A 123 14.54 0.58 -8.09
C ALA A 123 15.79 0.47 -7.20
N LEU A 124 16.99 0.33 -7.79
CA LEU A 124 18.25 0.28 -7.05
C LEU A 124 18.53 1.60 -6.32
N ALA A 125 18.29 2.75 -6.97
CA ALA A 125 18.44 4.06 -6.34
C ALA A 125 17.49 4.23 -5.15
N LEU A 126 16.24 3.79 -5.28
CA LEU A 126 15.26 3.78 -4.20
C LEU A 126 15.75 2.91 -3.03
N LEU A 127 16.18 1.67 -3.29
CA LEU A 127 16.66 0.75 -2.25
C LEU A 127 17.92 1.29 -1.55
N ALA A 128 18.83 1.94 -2.28
CA ALA A 128 19.99 2.60 -1.68
C ALA A 128 19.56 3.72 -0.71
N GLN A 129 18.63 4.59 -1.12
CA GLN A 129 18.10 5.64 -0.25
C GLN A 129 17.43 5.08 1.00
N LEU A 130 16.62 4.02 0.83
CA LEU A 130 15.90 3.39 1.94
C LEU A 130 16.85 2.71 2.93
N SER A 131 17.92 2.08 2.44
CA SER A 131 18.94 1.48 3.31
C SER A 131 19.60 2.51 4.21
N ALA A 132 19.80 3.74 3.72
CA ALA A 132 20.35 4.84 4.52
C ALA A 132 19.31 5.44 5.49
N ARG A 133 18.03 5.44 5.14
CA ARG A 133 16.95 5.99 5.98
C ARG A 133 16.52 5.04 7.10
N TYR A 134 16.49 3.74 6.84
CA TYR A 134 15.93 2.72 7.73
C TYR A 134 17.02 1.80 8.34
N GLN A 135 18.19 2.34 8.64
CA GLN A 135 19.37 1.59 9.12
C GLN A 135 19.12 0.79 10.42
N SER A 136 18.19 1.23 11.26
CA SER A 136 17.83 0.59 12.52
C SER A 136 16.50 -0.16 12.47
N HIS A 137 15.89 -0.28 11.28
CA HIS A 137 14.61 -0.96 11.12
C HIS A 137 14.81 -2.48 11.14
N PRO A 138 13.93 -3.26 11.80
CA PRO A 138 14.03 -4.73 11.84
C PRO A 138 14.07 -5.36 10.44
N ASP A 139 13.33 -4.78 9.49
CA ASP A 139 13.23 -5.27 8.10
C ASP A 139 14.30 -4.69 7.14
N LEU A 140 15.38 -4.07 7.64
CA LEU A 140 16.47 -3.57 6.78
C LEU A 140 17.04 -4.68 5.88
N SER A 141 17.07 -5.92 6.37
CA SER A 141 17.54 -7.08 5.63
C SER A 141 16.80 -7.27 4.29
N LEU A 142 15.50 -7.00 4.24
CA LEU A 142 14.70 -7.09 3.02
C LEU A 142 15.18 -6.11 1.94
N ILE A 143 15.48 -4.87 2.34
CA ILE A 143 16.01 -3.85 1.43
C ILE A 143 17.36 -4.31 0.86
N THR A 144 18.25 -4.80 1.73
CA THR A 144 19.59 -5.25 1.31
C THR A 144 19.53 -6.48 0.39
N GLN A 145 18.64 -7.43 0.68
CA GLN A 145 18.46 -8.65 -0.11
C GLN A 145 17.94 -8.33 -1.51
N LEU A 146 16.87 -7.53 -1.61
CA LEU A 146 16.33 -7.14 -2.91
C LEU A 146 17.37 -6.35 -3.71
N ARG A 147 18.12 -5.43 -3.08
CA ARG A 147 19.16 -4.67 -3.77
C ARG A 147 20.22 -5.58 -4.37
N GLN A 148 20.74 -6.52 -3.59
CA GLN A 148 21.72 -7.52 -4.06
C GLN A 148 21.15 -8.38 -5.20
N GLN A 149 19.90 -8.80 -5.09
CA GLN A 149 19.24 -9.55 -6.16
C GLN A 149 19.17 -8.75 -7.46
N LEU A 150 18.77 -7.49 -7.40
CA LEU A 150 18.67 -6.61 -8.57
C LEU A 150 20.03 -6.28 -9.20
N GLU A 151 21.09 -6.16 -8.38
CA GLU A 151 22.47 -5.96 -8.85
C GLU A 151 23.01 -7.18 -9.60
N ASN A 152 22.61 -8.39 -9.21
CA ASN A 152 23.09 -9.63 -9.82
C ASN A 152 22.41 -9.97 -11.17
N VAL A 153 21.25 -9.36 -11.44
CA VAL A 153 20.46 -9.61 -12.68
C VAL A 153 20.55 -8.47 -13.69
N SER A 154 21.22 -7.37 -13.36
CA SER A 154 21.44 -6.20 -14.23
C SER A 154 22.72 -6.34 -15.05
#